data_AF-K6XF23-F1
#
_entry.id   AF-K6XF23-F1
#
_cell.length_a   1.000
_cell.length_b   1.000
_cell.length_c   1.000
_cell.angle_alpha   90.00
_cell.angle_beta   90.00
_cell.angle_gamma   90.00
#
_symmetry.space_group_name_H-M   'P 1'
#
loop_
_entity.id
_entity.type
_entity.pdbx_description
1 polymer ?
#
loop_
_entity_poly.entity_id
_entity_poly.type
_entity_poly.pdbx_seq_one_letter_code
_entity_poly.pdbx_strand_id
1 'polypeptide(L)'
;MSVAAIAKAAGVSHMTFFRHFPTKESVVVGDLFDPALAAAVAAQPRSRTPLQRTVHGVLGAVASPEGTQELASAEFADRIRLIAATPSLRGAVWASSAATQDALFYALVESGSPGPAARAAAGALMGAATAILLDWAATAQTGNPIRALNEGLESLIGASP
;
A
#
# COMPACT_ATOMS: atom_id res chain seq x y z
N MET A 1 -26.76 -8.76 0.32
CA MET A 1 -26.20 -8.97 1.67
C MET A 1 -25.58 -7.66 2.13
N SER A 2 -25.85 -7.20 3.36
CA SER A 2 -25.29 -5.95 3.87
C SER A 2 -23.87 -6.16 4.42
N VAL A 3 -23.06 -5.11 4.45
CA VAL A 3 -21.71 -5.11 5.05
C VAL A 3 -21.74 -5.63 6.50
N ALA A 4 -22.82 -5.37 7.24
CA ALA A 4 -23.05 -5.89 8.58
C ALA A 4 -23.13 -7.43 8.64
N ALA A 5 -23.64 -8.08 7.59
CA ALA A 5 -23.71 -9.54 7.51
C ALA A 5 -22.33 -10.16 7.20
N ILE A 6 -21.49 -9.46 6.43
CA ILE A 6 -20.12 -9.89 6.10
C ILE A 6 -19.21 -9.72 7.32
N ALA A 7 -19.31 -8.60 8.05
CA ALA A 7 -18.55 -8.36 9.28
C ALA A 7 -18.89 -9.39 10.39
N LYS A 8 -20.18 -9.77 10.51
CA LYS A 8 -20.64 -10.80 11.45
C LYS A 8 -20.12 -12.20 11.09
N ALA A 9 -19.96 -12.51 9.80
CA ALA A 9 -19.41 -13.78 9.34
C ALA A 9 -17.89 -13.88 9.53
N ALA A 10 -17.18 -12.74 9.58
CA ALA A 10 -15.74 -12.66 9.76
C ALA A 10 -15.29 -12.49 11.24
N GLY A 11 -16.21 -12.58 12.21
CA GLY A 11 -15.87 -12.48 13.64
C GLY A 11 -15.46 -11.08 14.12
N VAL A 12 -15.67 -10.03 13.31
CA VAL A 12 -15.31 -8.65 13.66
C VAL A 12 -16.57 -7.93 14.16
N SER A 13 -16.62 -7.63 15.45
CA SER A 13 -17.73 -6.89 16.06
C SER A 13 -17.85 -5.50 15.45
N HIS A 14 -19.06 -5.19 14.98
CA HIS A 14 -19.48 -3.97 14.28
C HIS A 14 -19.13 -2.67 15.05
N MET A 15 -18.85 -2.74 16.36
CA MET A 15 -18.58 -1.58 17.22
C MET A 15 -17.10 -1.17 17.32
N THR A 16 -16.14 -2.02 16.94
CA THR A 16 -14.70 -1.68 17.00
C THR A 16 -14.21 -1.05 15.69
N PHE A 17 -14.83 -1.43 14.56
CA PHE A 17 -14.51 -0.96 13.20
C PHE A 17 -14.71 0.57 13.02
N PHE A 18 -15.80 1.13 13.56
CA PHE A 18 -16.11 2.56 13.44
C PHE A 18 -15.41 3.45 14.46
N ARG A 19 -14.80 2.90 15.52
CA ARG A 19 -14.08 3.71 16.54
C ARG A 19 -12.73 4.22 16.03
N HIS A 20 -12.17 3.59 14.99
CA HIS A 20 -10.91 4.00 14.36
C HIS A 20 -11.10 4.58 12.94
N PHE A 21 -12.25 4.35 12.29
CA PHE A 21 -12.47 4.71 10.88
C PHE A 21 -13.87 5.35 10.69
N PRO A 22 -13.98 6.69 10.80
CA PRO A 22 -15.26 7.38 10.88
C PRO A 22 -16.03 7.45 9.55
N THR A 23 -15.42 7.06 8.42
CA THR A 23 -16.09 7.03 7.11
C THR A 23 -15.79 5.74 6.34
N LYS A 24 -16.78 5.28 5.55
CA LYS A 24 -16.70 4.05 4.73
C LYS A 24 -15.56 4.11 3.69
N GLU A 25 -15.09 5.32 3.37
CA GLU A 25 -14.06 5.61 2.38
C GLU A 25 -12.64 5.72 2.98
N SER A 26 -12.48 5.81 4.31
CA SER A 26 -11.15 5.86 4.97
C SER A 26 -10.44 4.50 5.03
N VAL A 27 -11.18 3.44 4.75
CA VAL A 27 -10.66 2.10 4.61
C VAL A 27 -10.14 1.99 3.19
N VAL A 28 -8.84 2.19 2.99
CA VAL A 28 -7.91 1.27 2.32
C VAL A 28 -6.62 2.02 1.99
N VAL A 29 -5.47 1.49 2.46
CA VAL A 29 -4.08 1.82 2.06
C VAL A 29 -3.58 3.24 2.38
N GLY A 30 -4.44 4.17 2.79
CA GLY A 30 -4.05 5.54 3.15
C GLY A 30 -3.06 5.65 4.32
N ASP A 31 -3.17 4.79 5.34
CA ASP A 31 -2.32 4.86 6.53
C ASP A 31 -0.90 4.28 6.34
N LEU A 32 -0.65 3.52 5.26
CA LEU A 32 0.69 2.98 4.98
C LEU A 32 1.66 4.06 4.48
N PHE A 33 1.17 5.25 4.13
CA PHE A 33 1.96 6.35 3.56
C PHE A 33 1.91 7.60 4.44
N ASP A 34 2.43 7.43 5.65
CA ASP A 34 2.86 8.52 6.55
C ASP A 34 3.88 9.44 5.84
N PRO A 35 3.97 10.74 6.17
CA PRO A 35 5.12 11.60 5.90
C PRO A 35 6.50 10.90 5.94
N ALA A 36 6.68 9.92 6.81
CA ALA A 36 7.87 9.07 6.89
C ALA A 36 8.22 8.38 5.55
N LEU A 37 7.23 7.94 4.77
CA LEU A 37 7.44 7.28 3.50
C LEU A 37 7.81 8.28 2.39
N ALA A 38 7.17 9.45 2.36
CA ALA A 38 7.60 10.55 1.50
C ALA A 38 9.07 10.92 1.79
N ALA A 39 9.45 11.00 3.07
CA ALA A 39 10.82 11.25 3.48
C ALA A 39 11.78 10.11 3.06
N ALA A 40 11.37 8.84 3.21
CA ALA A 40 12.16 7.68 2.81
C ALA A 40 12.45 7.65 1.30
N VAL A 41 11.47 8.06 0.48
CA VAL A 41 11.63 8.22 -0.97
C VAL A 41 12.54 9.40 -1.30
N ALA A 42 12.34 10.54 -0.64
CA ALA A 42 13.16 11.73 -0.84
C ALA A 42 14.64 11.48 -0.48
N ALA A 43 14.90 10.68 0.56
CA ALA A 43 16.23 10.31 1.03
C ALA A 43 16.99 9.35 0.09
N GLN A 44 16.32 8.70 -0.88
CA GLN A 44 16.99 7.80 -1.81
C GLN A 44 17.98 8.54 -2.71
N PRO A 45 19.13 7.91 -3.06
CA PRO A 45 20.14 8.52 -3.92
C PRO A 45 19.56 9.12 -5.20
N ARG A 46 19.95 10.37 -5.51
CA ARG A 46 19.50 11.09 -6.73
C ARG A 46 20.00 10.46 -8.03
N SER A 47 21.00 9.58 -7.97
CA SER A 47 21.48 8.79 -9.11
C SER A 47 20.48 7.72 -9.56
N ARG A 48 19.50 7.35 -8.71
CA ARG A 48 18.44 6.40 -9.03
C ARG A 48 17.34 7.07 -9.84
N THR A 49 16.68 6.29 -10.69
CA THR A 49 15.47 6.76 -11.39
C THR A 49 14.35 7.04 -10.38
N PRO A 50 13.37 7.91 -10.69
CA PRO A 50 12.25 8.16 -9.79
C PRO A 50 11.51 6.89 -9.34
N LEU A 51 11.38 5.89 -10.22
CA LEU A 51 10.78 4.59 -9.89
C LEU A 51 11.64 3.77 -8.92
N GLN A 52 12.96 3.74 -9.12
CA GLN A 52 13.87 3.07 -8.17
C GLN A 52 13.83 3.75 -6.79
N ARG A 53 13.70 5.08 -6.76
CA ARG A 53 13.59 5.83 -5.49
C ARG A 53 12.28 5.51 -4.76
N THR A 54 11.15 5.43 -5.48
CA THR A 54 9.89 5.04 -4.85
C THR A 54 9.90 3.61 -4.34
N VAL A 55 10.38 2.66 -5.16
CA VAL A 55 10.48 1.24 -4.77
C VAL A 55 11.39 1.07 -3.56
N HIS A 56 12.63 1.55 -3.60
CA HIS A 56 13.55 1.40 -2.46
C HIS A 56 13.08 2.15 -1.20
N GLY A 57 12.41 3.30 -1.35
CA GLY A 57 11.82 4.01 -0.22
C GLY A 57 10.72 3.19 0.47
N VAL A 58 9.81 2.59 -0.30
CA VAL A 58 8.76 1.72 0.23
C VAL A 58 9.33 0.46 0.87
N LEU A 59 10.26 -0.23 0.18
CA LEU A 59 10.88 -1.44 0.73
C LEU A 59 11.62 -1.15 2.05
N GLY A 60 12.29 0.01 2.15
CA GLY A 60 12.92 0.46 3.39
C GLY A 60 11.91 0.70 4.51
N ALA A 61 10.77 1.32 4.21
CA ALA A 61 9.70 1.54 5.18
C ALA A 61 9.05 0.23 5.64
N VAL A 62 8.81 -0.70 4.72
CA VAL A 62 8.27 -2.04 5.02
C VAL A 62 9.25 -2.84 5.89
N ALA A 63 10.56 -2.71 5.66
CA ALA A 63 11.60 -3.37 6.45
C ALA A 63 11.85 -2.73 7.82
N SER A 64 11.25 -1.58 8.13
CA SER A 64 11.31 -0.99 9.48
C SER A 64 10.61 -1.88 10.51
N PRO A 65 10.96 -1.80 11.81
CA PRO A 65 10.27 -2.53 12.87
C PRO A 65 8.76 -2.27 12.87
N GLU A 66 8.37 -1.00 12.71
CA GLU A 66 6.98 -0.56 12.69
C GLU A 66 6.24 -1.14 11.48
N GLY A 67 6.81 -0.98 10.28
CA GLY A 67 6.24 -1.52 9.04
C GLY A 67 6.13 -3.04 9.05
N THR A 68 7.16 -3.73 9.55
CA THR A 68 7.14 -5.19 9.68
C THR A 68 6.04 -5.64 10.64
N GLN A 69 5.91 -4.97 11.79
CA GLN A 69 4.86 -5.29 12.76
C GLN A 69 3.45 -5.08 12.20
N GLU A 70 3.24 -3.98 11.49
CA GLU A 70 1.95 -3.66 10.88
C GLU A 70 1.57 -4.66 9.80
N LEU A 71 2.43 -4.88 8.80
CA LEU A 71 2.14 -5.77 7.67
C LEU A 71 2.09 -7.26 8.07
N ALA A 72 2.78 -7.66 9.14
CA ALA A 72 2.70 -9.02 9.67
C ALA A 72 1.45 -9.25 10.54
N SER A 73 0.68 -8.20 10.86
CA SER A 73 -0.48 -8.32 11.73
C SER A 73 -1.62 -9.09 11.05
N ALA A 74 -2.34 -9.90 11.84
CA ALA A 74 -3.54 -10.58 11.36
C ALA A 74 -4.62 -9.58 10.93
N GLU A 75 -4.69 -8.42 11.60
CA GLU A 75 -5.62 -7.35 11.26
C GLU A 75 -5.36 -6.81 9.84
N PHE A 76 -4.09 -6.55 9.49
CA PHE A 76 -3.73 -6.13 8.14
C PHE A 76 -4.12 -7.19 7.11
N ALA A 77 -3.79 -8.45 7.38
CA ALA A 77 -4.12 -9.57 6.50
C ALA A 77 -5.63 -9.69 6.25
N ASP A 78 -6.44 -9.66 7.31
CA ASP A 78 -7.90 -9.77 7.23
C ASP A 78 -8.53 -8.58 6.52
N ARG A 79 -7.96 -7.38 6.70
CA ARG A 79 -8.39 -6.17 6.00
C ARG A 79 -8.19 -6.32 4.48
N ILE A 80 -7.00 -6.70 4.03
CA ILE A 80 -6.72 -6.87 2.60
C ILE A 80 -7.58 -7.99 2.00
N ARG A 81 -7.81 -9.11 2.73
CA ARG A 81 -8.72 -10.18 2.30
C ARG A 81 -10.16 -9.70 2.13
N LEU A 82 -10.67 -8.91 3.07
CA LEU A 82 -12.02 -8.33 2.98
C LEU A 82 -12.16 -7.45 1.74
N ILE A 83 -11.13 -6.64 1.45
CA ILE A 83 -11.09 -5.76 0.28
C ILE A 83 -11.06 -6.59 -1.01
N ALA A 84 -10.19 -7.59 -1.10
CA ALA A 84 -10.08 -8.46 -2.27
C ALA A 84 -11.41 -9.19 -2.56
N ALA A 85 -12.08 -9.69 -1.51
CA ALA A 85 -13.36 -10.38 -1.62
C ALA A 85 -14.54 -9.45 -1.96
N THR A 86 -14.41 -8.13 -1.79
CA THR A 86 -15.52 -7.17 -1.94
C THR A 86 -15.30 -6.24 -3.15
N PRO A 87 -15.97 -6.45 -4.30
CA PRO A 87 -15.74 -5.67 -5.52
C PRO A 87 -15.88 -4.15 -5.33
N SER A 88 -16.85 -3.69 -4.54
CA SER A 88 -17.05 -2.26 -4.28
C SER A 88 -15.92 -1.62 -3.46
N LEU A 89 -15.23 -2.41 -2.62
CA LEU A 89 -14.06 -1.93 -1.87
C LEU A 89 -12.83 -1.85 -2.76
N ARG A 90 -12.68 -2.76 -3.73
CA ARG A 90 -11.57 -2.70 -4.71
C ARG A 90 -11.50 -1.37 -5.43
N GLY A 91 -12.64 -0.83 -5.91
CA GLY A 91 -12.69 0.49 -6.54
C GLY A 91 -12.33 1.64 -5.58
N ALA A 92 -12.76 1.54 -4.31
CA ALA A 92 -12.45 2.53 -3.29
C ALA A 92 -10.93 2.58 -2.97
N VAL A 93 -10.22 1.46 -3.04
CA VAL A 93 -8.73 1.42 -2.89
C VAL A 93 -8.05 2.34 -3.88
N TRP A 94 -8.42 2.21 -5.14
CA TRP A 94 -7.82 2.98 -6.22
C TRP A 94 -8.14 4.46 -6.10
N ALA A 95 -9.36 4.80 -5.69
CA ALA A 95 -9.75 6.18 -5.42
C ALA A 95 -9.01 6.77 -4.20
N SER A 96 -8.86 5.99 -3.12
CA SER A 96 -8.14 6.38 -1.90
C SER A 96 -6.63 6.57 -2.13
N SER A 97 -6.06 5.90 -3.14
CA SER A 97 -4.62 5.97 -3.46
C SER A 97 -4.15 7.32 -3.99
N ALA A 98 -5.06 8.22 -4.37
CA ALA A 98 -4.71 9.51 -5.00
C ALA A 98 -3.86 10.40 -4.09
N ALA A 99 -4.24 10.54 -2.81
CA ALA A 99 -3.49 11.36 -1.85
C ALA A 99 -2.05 10.85 -1.66
N THR A 100 -1.88 9.53 -1.60
CA THR A 100 -0.59 8.88 -1.52
C THR A 100 0.26 9.12 -2.77
N GLN A 101 -0.34 8.99 -3.96
CA GLN A 101 0.35 9.27 -5.21
C GLN A 101 0.82 10.72 -5.28
N ASP A 102 0.02 11.67 -4.78
CA ASP A 102 0.40 13.06 -4.68
C ASP A 102 1.56 13.27 -3.72
N ALA A 103 1.53 12.68 -2.52
CA ALA A 103 2.64 12.78 -1.56
C ALA A 103 3.97 12.26 -2.14
N LEU A 104 3.95 11.10 -2.82
CA LEU A 104 5.11 10.55 -3.50
C LEU A 104 5.59 11.43 -4.66
N PHE A 105 4.65 11.97 -5.43
CA PHE A 105 4.95 12.91 -6.50
C PHE A 105 5.67 14.16 -5.98
N TYR A 106 5.13 14.80 -4.93
CA TYR A 106 5.75 15.99 -4.35
C TYR A 106 7.13 15.68 -3.77
N ALA A 107 7.27 14.59 -3.01
CA ALA A 107 8.56 14.17 -2.48
C ALA A 107 9.63 13.97 -3.57
N LEU A 108 9.26 13.38 -4.70
CA LEU A 108 10.16 13.18 -5.84
C LEU A 108 10.52 14.51 -6.52
N VAL A 109 9.54 15.39 -6.73
CA VAL A 109 9.75 16.70 -7.38
C VAL A 109 10.64 17.59 -6.51
N GLU A 110 10.33 17.73 -5.23
CA GLU A 110 11.10 18.53 -4.26
C GLU A 110 12.54 18.04 -4.12
N SER A 111 12.76 16.74 -4.27
CA SER A 111 14.09 16.15 -4.24
C SER A 111 14.83 16.15 -5.59
N GLY A 112 14.25 16.76 -6.64
CA GLY A 112 14.90 17.07 -7.91
C GLY A 112 14.47 16.22 -9.11
N SER A 113 13.39 15.44 -9.01
CA SER A 113 12.90 14.62 -10.13
C SER A 113 12.03 15.45 -11.09
N PRO A 114 12.09 15.20 -12.41
CA PRO A 114 11.18 15.84 -13.37
C PRO A 114 9.71 15.46 -13.08
N GLY A 115 8.80 16.45 -13.14
CA GLY A 115 7.38 16.28 -12.82
C GLY A 115 6.71 15.08 -13.51
N PRO A 116 6.80 14.93 -14.85
CA PRO A 116 6.19 13.79 -15.54
C PRO A 116 6.73 12.43 -15.08
N ALA A 117 8.04 12.33 -14.85
CA ALA A 117 8.67 11.10 -14.38
C ALA A 117 8.29 10.78 -12.92
N ALA A 118 8.19 11.81 -12.08
CA ALA A 118 7.72 11.68 -10.70
C ALA A 118 6.27 11.18 -10.64
N ARG A 119 5.38 11.73 -11.48
CA ARG A 119 3.97 11.33 -11.54
C ARG A 119 3.83 9.89 -12.02
N ALA A 120 4.59 9.49 -13.05
CA ALA A 120 4.60 8.12 -13.54
C ALA A 120 5.12 7.14 -12.48
N ALA A 121 6.19 7.48 -11.77
CA ALA A 121 6.76 6.62 -10.72
C ALA A 121 5.81 6.42 -9.53
N ALA A 122 5.14 7.50 -9.07
CA ALA A 122 4.15 7.42 -7.99
C ALA A 122 2.94 6.55 -8.39
N GLY A 123 2.44 6.73 -9.63
CA GLY A 123 1.35 5.93 -10.17
C GLY A 123 1.72 4.44 -10.29
N ALA A 124 2.89 4.15 -10.85
CA ALA A 124 3.37 2.79 -11.04
C ALA A 124 3.55 2.05 -9.69
N LEU A 125 4.17 2.70 -8.70
CA LEU A 125 4.36 2.13 -7.37
C LEU A 125 3.03 1.76 -6.71
N MET A 126 2.09 2.71 -6.66
CA MET A 126 0.80 2.48 -6.01
C MET A 126 -0.03 1.42 -6.72
N GLY A 127 0.03 1.41 -8.06
CA GLY A 127 -0.65 0.40 -8.84
C GLY A 127 -0.11 -1.00 -8.61
N ALA A 128 1.22 -1.13 -8.58
CA ALA A 128 1.85 -2.40 -8.31
C ALA A 128 1.59 -2.89 -6.88
N ALA A 129 1.81 -2.05 -5.86
CA ALA A 129 1.59 -2.43 -4.45
C ALA A 129 0.15 -2.89 -4.21
N THR A 130 -0.84 -2.16 -4.76
CA THR A 130 -2.26 -2.54 -4.67
C THR A 130 -2.52 -3.87 -5.36
N ALA A 131 -2.04 -4.06 -6.59
CA ALA A 131 -2.24 -5.29 -7.34
C ALA A 131 -1.63 -6.50 -6.62
N ILE A 132 -0.41 -6.36 -6.11
CA ILE A 132 0.32 -7.42 -5.39
C ILE A 132 -0.44 -7.84 -4.12
N LEU A 133 -0.91 -6.88 -3.31
CA LEU A 133 -1.65 -7.17 -2.08
C LEU A 133 -3.00 -7.84 -2.35
N LEU A 134 -3.73 -7.36 -3.36
CA LEU A 134 -5.00 -7.97 -3.74
C LEU A 134 -4.82 -9.38 -4.30
N ASP A 135 -3.77 -9.61 -5.11
CA ASP A 135 -3.45 -10.94 -5.63
C ASP A 135 -3.04 -11.89 -4.50
N TRP A 136 -2.13 -11.47 -3.62
CA TRP A 136 -1.73 -12.24 -2.44
C TRP A 136 -2.94 -12.66 -1.60
N ALA A 137 -3.87 -11.74 -1.35
CA ALA A 137 -5.07 -12.05 -0.56
C ALA A 137 -6.04 -13.01 -1.28
N ALA A 138 -6.06 -12.99 -2.62
CA ALA A 138 -6.87 -13.90 -3.42
C ALA A 138 -6.26 -15.31 -3.52
N THR A 139 -4.94 -15.41 -3.66
CA THR A 139 -4.23 -16.67 -4.02
C THR A 139 -3.55 -17.35 -2.84
N ALA A 140 -3.05 -16.60 -1.87
CA ALA A 140 -2.13 -17.08 -0.83
C ALA A 140 -2.64 -16.76 0.57
N GLN A 141 -3.79 -17.33 0.94
CA GLN A 141 -4.39 -17.16 2.28
C GLN A 141 -3.45 -17.54 3.44
N THR A 142 -2.34 -18.25 3.17
CA THR A 142 -1.28 -18.64 4.11
C THR A 142 0.09 -17.99 3.87
N GLY A 143 0.28 -17.18 2.82
CA GLY A 143 1.56 -16.55 2.49
C GLY A 143 1.85 -15.28 3.30
N ASN A 144 3.12 -14.85 3.37
CA ASN A 144 3.51 -13.60 4.04
C ASN A 144 3.30 -12.40 3.09
N PRO A 145 2.45 -11.41 3.42
CA PRO A 145 2.19 -10.25 2.56
C PRO A 145 3.42 -9.38 2.34
N ILE A 146 4.32 -9.28 3.33
CA ILE A 146 5.59 -8.55 3.22
C ILE A 146 6.46 -9.16 2.12
N ARG A 147 6.53 -10.50 2.10
CA ARG A 147 7.32 -11.22 1.10
C ARG A 147 6.78 -10.95 -0.32
N ALA A 148 5.45 -11.06 -0.49
CA ALA A 148 4.81 -10.77 -1.77
C ALA A 148 5.08 -9.33 -2.24
N LEU A 149 4.96 -8.36 -1.31
CA LEU A 149 5.24 -6.96 -1.60
C LEU A 149 6.69 -6.73 -2.01
N ASN A 150 7.64 -7.31 -1.27
CA ASN A 150 9.07 -7.15 -1.56
C ASN A 150 9.43 -7.72 -2.93
N GLU A 151 9.11 -8.99 -3.18
CA GLU A 151 9.42 -9.66 -4.45
C GLU A 151 8.74 -8.95 -5.64
N GLY A 152 7.48 -8.57 -5.48
CA GLY A 152 6.72 -7.90 -6.52
C GLY A 152 7.23 -6.49 -6.84
N LEU A 153 7.56 -5.68 -5.84
CA LEU A 153 8.08 -4.32 -6.06
C LEU A 153 9.53 -4.32 -6.58
N GLU A 154 10.39 -5.25 -6.13
CA GLU A 154 11.74 -5.41 -6.68
C GLU A 154 11.72 -5.77 -8.17
N SER A 155 10.76 -6.58 -8.60
CA SER A 155 10.60 -6.94 -10.01
C SER A 155 10.35 -5.73 -10.93
N LEU A 156 9.72 -4.65 -10.44
CA LEU A 156 9.44 -3.43 -11.23
C LEU A 156 10.69 -2.69 -11.68
N ILE A 157 11.79 -2.82 -10.92
CA ILE A 157 13.03 -2.08 -11.17
C ILE A 157 14.11 -2.96 -11.80
N GLY A 158 13.73 -4.16 -12.26
CA GLY A 158 14.64 -5.12 -12.87
C GLY A 158 15.59 -5.77 -11.86
N ALA A 159 15.24 -5.76 -10.57
CA ALA A 159 15.94 -6.55 -9.57
C ALA A 159 15.27 -7.92 -9.47
N SER A 160 15.75 -8.87 -10.26
CA SER A 160 15.75 -10.28 -9.86
C SER A 160 17.05 -10.90 -10.37
N PRO A 161 17.63 -11.82 -9.60
CA PRO A 161 19.03 -12.28 -9.71
C PRO A 161 19.43 -12.81 -11.09
#